data_AF-A0A535XH45-F1
#
_entry.id   AF-A0A535XH45-F1
#
_cell.length_a   1.000
_cell.length_b   1.000
_cell.length_c   1.000
_cell.angle_alpha   90.00
_cell.angle_beta   90.00
_cell.angle_gamma   90.00
#
_symmetry.space_group_name_H-M   'P 1'
#
loop_
_entity.id
_entity.type
_entity.pdbx_description
1 polymer ?
#
loop_
_entity_poly.entity_id
_entity_poly.type
_entity_poly.pdbx_seq_one_letter_code
_entity_poly.pdbx_strand_id
1 'polypeptide(L)' 'MIGIGPADPRYPARLLDLRCPPDPLWLDGDRDASAARAVSIVGTRRMTPYGARV' A
#
# COMPACT_ATOMS: atom_id res chain seq x y z
N MET A 1 -5.75 2.97 15.76
CA MET A 1 -6.15 2.57 14.39
C MET A 1 -7.12 3.61 13.86
N ILE A 2 -6.77 4.31 12.78
CA ILE A 2 -7.67 5.29 12.13
C ILE A 2 -8.05 4.74 10.76
N GLY A 3 -9.33 4.75 10.45
CA GLY A 3 -9.87 4.39 9.14
C GLY A 3 -10.00 5.65 8.29
N ILE A 4 -9.53 5.60 7.05
CA ILE A 4 -9.72 6.66 6.06
C ILE A 4 -10.50 6.11 4.87
N GLY A 5 -11.52 6.83 4.44
CA GLY A 5 -12.35 6.47 3.29
C GLY A 5 -11.93 7.19 2.01
N PRO A 6 -12.43 6.80 0.83
CA PRO A 6 -12.10 7.41 -0.46
C PRO A 6 -12.33 8.93 -0.57
N ALA A 7 -13.24 9.48 0.23
CA ALA A 7 -13.51 10.93 0.27
C ALA A 7 -12.53 11.72 1.16
N ASP A 8 -11.67 11.03 1.93
CA ASP A 8 -10.66 11.67 2.76
C ASP A 8 -9.47 12.11 1.88
N PRO A 9 -9.01 13.38 1.94
CA PRO A 9 -7.85 13.84 1.17
C PRO A 9 -6.55 13.05 1.43
N ARG A 10 -6.48 12.33 2.56
CA ARG A 10 -5.33 11.49 2.92
C ARG A 10 -5.42 10.08 2.33
N TYR A 11 -6.53 9.73 1.67
CA TYR A 11 -6.67 8.44 1.01
C TYR A 11 -5.71 8.34 -0.18
N PRO A 12 -4.92 7.25 -0.31
CA PRO A 12 -3.98 7.13 -1.41
C PRO A 12 -4.69 7.14 -2.77
N ALA A 13 -4.50 8.20 -3.55
CA ALA A 13 -5.23 8.42 -4.81
C ALA A 13 -5.12 7.23 -5.79
N ARG A 14 -3.98 6.53 -5.82
CA ARG A 14 -3.77 5.36 -6.69
C ARG A 14 -4.66 4.15 -6.34
N LEU A 15 -5.21 4.08 -5.13
CA LEU A 15 -6.16 3.03 -4.77
C LEU A 15 -7.55 3.27 -5.38
N LEU A 16 -7.85 4.51 -5.79
CA LEU A 16 -9.10 4.83 -6.48
C LEU A 16 -9.13 4.27 -7.91
N ASP A 17 -7.98 3.92 -8.49
CA ASP A 17 -7.87 3.28 -9.79
C ASP A 17 -8.32 1.80 -9.76
N LEU A 18 -8.46 1.21 -8.57
CA LEU A 18 -8.96 -0.15 -8.41
C LEU A 18 -10.45 -0.21 -8.74
N ARG A 19 -10.89 -1.30 -9.38
CA ARG A 19 -12.31 -1.56 -9.63
C ARG A 19 -13.17 -1.51 -8.34
N CYS A 20 -12.60 -1.91 -7.21
CA CYS A 20 -13.23 -1.87 -5.90
C CYS A 20 -12.21 -1.33 -4.88
N PRO A 21 -12.15 0.01 -4.69
CA PRO A 21 -11.27 0.62 -3.70
C PRO A 21 -11.66 0.18 -2.28
N PRO A 22 -10.70 -0.14 -1.40
CA PRO A 22 -10.99 -0.46 -0.01
C PRO A 22 -11.66 0.71 0.73
N ASP A 23 -12.72 0.42 1.50
CA ASP A 23 -13.41 1.40 2.33
C ASP A 23 -13.94 0.77 3.64
N PRO A 24 -13.40 1.14 4.83
CA PRO A 24 -12.29 2.07 5.03
C PRO A 24 -10.92 1.38 4.85
N LEU A 25 -9.89 2.19 4.57
CA LEU A 25 -8.48 1.78 4.68
C LEU A 25 -7.99 2.04 6.11
N TRP A 26 -7.60 0.97 6.81
CA TRP A 26 -7.04 1.07 8.17
C TRP A 26 -5.53 1.25 8.12
N LEU A 27 -5.02 2.25 8.84
CA LEU A 27 -3.59 2.56 8.90
C LEU A 27 -3.04 2.41 10.33
N ASP A 28 -1.80 1.93 10.40
CA ASP A 28 -0.95 1.89 11.59
C ASP A 28 0.45 2.43 11.24
N GLY A 29 0.99 3.34 12.06
CA GLY A 29 2.23 4.09 11.76
C GLY A 29 2.03 5.44 11.04
N ASP A 30 3.08 5.86 10.32
CA ASP A 30 3.12 7.14 9.59
C ASP A 30 2.19 7.12 8.37
N ARG A 31 1.31 8.11 8.31
CA ARG A 31 0.25 8.21 7.29
C ARG A 31 0.77 8.80 5.99
N ASP A 32 1.76 9.67 6.07
CA ASP A 32 2.29 10.40 4.91
C ASP A 32 3.24 9.53 4.07
N ALA A 33 3.72 8.40 4.63
CA ALA A 33 4.53 7.41 3.92
C ALA A 33 3.85 6.89 2.63
N SER A 34 2.52 6.85 2.60
CA SER A 34 1.75 6.39 1.43
C SER A 34 1.62 7.42 0.30
N ALA A 35 1.94 8.69 0.55
CA ALA A 35 1.88 9.75 -0.46
C ALA A 35 3.10 9.75 -1.40
N ALA A 36 4.19 9.11 -0.99
CA ALA A 36 5.42 9.02 -1.78
C ALA A 36 5.29 8.04 -2.96
N ARG A 37 6.18 8.17 -3.94
CA ARG A 37 6.29 7.19 -5.03
C ARG A 37 6.81 5.86 -4.50
N ALA A 38 5.96 4.85 -4.50
CA ALA A 38 6.33 3.48 -4.11
C ALA A 38 6.48 2.52 -5.31
N VAL A 39 7.27 1.47 -5.13
CA VAL A 39 7.40 0.29 -6.00
C VAL A 39 7.07 -0.95 -5.18
N SER A 40 6.23 -1.84 -5.69
CA SER A 40 5.94 -3.12 -5.04
C SER A 40 7.01 -4.14 -5.43
N ILE A 41 7.60 -4.80 -4.43
CA ILE A 41 8.50 -5.94 -4.62
C ILE A 41 7.78 -7.17 -4.07
N VAL A 42 7.43 -8.10 -4.95
CA VAL A 42 6.78 -9.37 -4.61
C VAL A 42 7.60 -10.53 -5.15
N GLY A 43 7.44 -11.72 -4.56
CA GLY A 43 8.18 -12.90 -4.98
C GLY A 43 7.66 -14.16 -4.31
N THR A 44 8.34 -15.27 -4.57
CA THR A 44 8.04 -16.55 -3.92
C THR A 44 8.27 -16.46 -2.40
N ARG A 45 7.42 -17.14 -1.62
CA ARG A 45 7.60 -17.31 -0.16
C ARG A 45 8.84 -18.14 0.19
N ARG A 46 9.37 -18.90 -0.77
CA ARG A 46 10.57 -19.75 -0.64
C ARG A 46 11.58 -19.35 -1.70
N MET A 47 12.29 -18.26 -1.45
CA MET A 47 13.34 -17.79 -2.35
C MET A 47 14.66 -18.55 -2.17
N THR A 48 15.47 -18.61 -3.23
CA THR A 48 16.86 -19.09 -3.14
C THR A 48 17.77 -17.99 -2.57
N PRO A 49 18.98 -18.30 -2.08
CA PRO A 49 19.95 -17.27 -1.68
C PRO A 49 20.31 -16.28 -2.79
N TYR A 50 20.22 -16.70 -4.05
CA TYR A 50 20.38 -15.81 -5.20
C TYR A 50 19.20 -14.83 -5.30
N GLY A 51 17.96 -15.33 -5.21
CA GLY A 51 16.76 -14.50 -5.27
C GLY A 51 16.65 -13.46 -4.14
N ALA A 52 17.35 -13.66 -3.02
CA ALA A 52 17.39 -12.72 -1.90
C ALA A 52 18.31 -11.51 -2.13
N ARG A 53 19.22 -11.59 -3.11
CA ARG A 53 20.29 -10.59 -3.35
C ARG A 53 19.98 -9.67 -4.53
N VAL A 54 18.84 -9.86 -5.20
CA VAL A 54 18.45 -9.17 -6.42
C VAL A 54 17.19 -8.34 -6.21
#